data_AF-L8GV30-F1
#
_entry.id   AF-L8GV30-F1
#
_cell.length_a   1.000
_cell.length_b   1.000
_cell.length_c   1.000
_cell.angle_alpha   90.00
_cell.angle_beta   90.00
_cell.angle_gamma   90.00
#
_symmetry.space_group_name_H-M   'P 1'
#
loop_
_entity.id
_entity.type
_entity.pdbx_description
1 polymer ?
#
loop_
_entity_poly.entity_id
_entity_poly.type
_entity_poly.pdbx_seq_one_letter_code
_entity_poly.pdbx_strand_id
1 'polypeptide(L)'
;MPLNLRKREFTSRCHGSSMVHELATHMSAVSSRYDGGSHIYNLEWRPDGNVLVAVGYDGTVRMYDPFNKKLFHKIENAHNNSINVARYISDHLLVTGSDDETLKLFDTRFPSRCLTTFHGHRWVG
;
A
#
# COMPACT_ATOMS: atom_id res chain seq x y z
N MET A 1 -29.02 28.74 -19.06
CA MET A 1 -28.07 28.88 -17.93
C MET A 1 -27.52 27.48 -17.64
N PRO A 2 -26.25 27.16 -17.95
CA PRO A 2 -25.77 25.79 -17.91
C PRO A 2 -25.38 25.33 -16.48
N LEU A 3 -25.58 24.05 -16.20
CA LEU A 3 -25.19 23.37 -14.96
C LEU A 3 -23.65 23.31 -14.83
N ASN A 4 -23.15 23.73 -13.67
CA ASN A 4 -21.74 23.60 -13.32
C ASN A 4 -21.56 22.39 -12.39
N LEU A 5 -21.05 21.28 -12.92
CA LEU A 5 -20.74 20.06 -12.17
C LEU A 5 -19.51 20.30 -11.28
N ARG A 6 -19.73 20.49 -9.97
CA ARG A 6 -18.64 20.55 -8.98
C ARG A 6 -18.01 19.16 -8.80
N LYS A 7 -16.72 19.06 -9.12
CA LYS A 7 -15.79 18.02 -8.67
C LYS A 7 -16.02 17.75 -7.17
N ARG A 8 -16.35 16.51 -6.82
CA ARG A 8 -16.32 16.04 -5.43
C ARG A 8 -14.90 15.66 -5.07
N GLU A 9 -14.22 16.55 -4.36
CA GLU A 9 -13.00 16.23 -3.63
C GLU A 9 -13.36 15.33 -2.44
N PHE A 10 -12.85 14.11 -2.43
CA PHE A 10 -12.87 13.27 -1.24
C PHE A 10 -11.74 13.73 -0.32
N THR A 11 -12.01 14.74 0.51
CA THR A 11 -11.14 15.05 1.65
C THR A 11 -11.64 14.23 2.84
N SER A 12 -10.99 13.10 3.10
CA SER A 12 -11.17 12.39 4.36
C SER A 12 -10.62 13.28 5.48
N ARG A 13 -11.53 13.90 6.25
CA ARG A 13 -11.17 14.62 7.49
C ARG A 13 -10.67 13.61 8.51
N CYS A 14 -9.36 13.53 8.70
CA CYS A 14 -8.76 12.93 9.88
C CYS A 14 -8.40 14.05 10.88
N HIS A 15 -9.07 14.06 12.03
CA HIS A 15 -8.59 14.80 13.21
C HIS A 15 -7.27 14.13 13.65
N GLY A 16 -6.16 14.80 13.41
CA GLY A 16 -4.80 14.33 13.68
C GLY A 16 -3.73 14.98 12.78
N SER A 17 -4.03 16.14 12.21
CA SER A 17 -3.36 16.68 11.02
C SER A 17 -1.89 17.09 11.20
N SER A 18 -1.35 17.18 12.43
CA SER A 18 0.08 17.50 12.64
C SER A 18 0.97 16.26 12.65
N MET A 19 0.58 15.20 13.37
CA MET A 19 1.38 13.99 13.52
C MET A 19 1.46 13.16 12.22
N VAL A 20 0.39 13.20 11.40
CA VAL A 20 0.32 12.47 10.12
C VAL A 20 1.16 13.14 9.02
N HIS A 21 1.25 14.48 9.00
CA HIS A 21 2.09 15.21 8.04
C HIS A 21 3.58 15.09 8.37
N GLU A 22 3.92 15.12 9.66
CA GLU A 22 5.29 14.99 10.12
C GLU A 22 5.82 13.56 9.92
N LEU A 23 5.00 12.53 10.18
CA LEU A 23 5.34 11.14 9.88
C LEU A 23 5.43 10.86 8.37
N ALA A 24 4.54 11.41 7.55
CA ALA A 24 4.61 11.26 6.08
C ALA A 24 5.90 11.85 5.50
N THR A 25 6.35 13.00 6.01
CA THR A 25 7.56 13.69 5.55
C THR A 25 8.83 13.00 6.04
N HIS A 26 8.80 12.39 7.24
CA HIS A 26 9.93 11.61 7.77
C HIS A 26 10.08 10.20 7.17
N MET A 27 9.05 9.65 6.52
CA MET A 27 9.04 8.24 6.06
C MET A 27 9.78 7.97 4.73
N SER A 28 10.01 8.97 3.88
CA SER A 28 10.88 8.81 2.70
C SER A 28 12.33 8.47 3.10
N ALA A 29 12.80 8.99 4.24
CA ALA A 29 14.12 8.69 4.80
C ALA A 29 14.19 7.34 5.55
N VAL A 30 13.04 6.76 5.90
CA VAL A 30 12.92 5.54 6.71
C VAL A 30 12.79 4.28 5.85
N SER A 31 12.41 4.42 4.58
CA SER A 31 12.35 3.36 3.57
C SER A 31 13.60 2.45 3.56
N SER A 32 14.81 3.01 3.74
CA SER A 32 16.06 2.25 3.76
C SER A 32 16.34 1.45 5.03
N ARG A 33 15.61 1.68 6.14
CA ARG A 33 15.93 1.09 7.45
C ARG A 33 15.21 -0.24 7.74
N TYR A 34 14.17 -0.60 6.99
CA TYR A 34 13.27 -1.70 7.40
C TYR A 34 13.34 -2.99 6.57
N ASP A 35 14.03 -3.07 5.42
CA ASP A 35 13.72 -4.15 4.45
C ASP A 35 14.81 -5.14 4.03
N GLY A 36 16.03 -5.07 4.58
CA GLY A 36 17.08 -6.02 4.21
C GLY A 36 17.70 -5.80 2.82
N GLY A 37 17.52 -4.63 2.21
CA GLY A 37 18.31 -4.16 1.05
C GLY A 37 17.54 -4.04 -0.27
N SER A 38 16.21 -4.09 -0.25
CA SER A 38 15.36 -3.93 -1.43
C SER A 38 14.90 -2.47 -1.57
N HIS A 39 14.39 -2.11 -2.75
CA HIS A 39 13.88 -0.76 -2.97
C HIS A 39 12.37 -0.72 -2.70
N ILE A 40 11.96 0.00 -1.66
CA ILE A 40 10.54 0.26 -1.39
C ILE A 40 10.05 1.39 -2.30
N TYR A 41 8.96 1.13 -3.03
CA TYR A 41 8.33 2.11 -3.91
C TYR A 41 7.10 2.76 -3.28
N ASN A 42 6.41 2.06 -2.39
CA ASN A 42 5.21 2.58 -1.76
C ASN A 42 5.04 2.11 -0.31
N LEU A 43 4.50 3.02 0.51
CA LEU A 43 4.13 2.78 1.90
C LEU A 43 2.66 3.17 2.06
N GLU A 44 1.89 2.31 2.73
CA GLU A 44 0.45 2.53 2.93
C GLU A 44 0.07 2.18 4.37
N TRP A 45 -0.62 3.10 5.04
CA TRP A 45 -1.18 2.85 6.36
C TRP A 45 -2.52 2.15 6.24
N ARG A 46 -2.75 1.17 7.11
CA ARG A 46 -4.11 0.67 7.33
C ARG A 46 -4.98 1.81 7.91
N PRO A 47 -6.27 1.89 7.58
CA PRO A 47 -7.12 3.01 8.01
C PRO A 47 -7.18 3.20 9.53
N ASP A 48 -7.01 2.13 10.31
CA ASP A 48 -6.97 2.16 11.77
C ASP A 48 -5.62 2.61 12.36
N GLY A 49 -4.60 2.83 11.52
CA GLY A 49 -3.27 3.28 11.92
C GLY A 49 -2.39 2.24 12.60
N ASN A 50 -2.84 0.98 12.74
CA ASN A 50 -2.11 -0.03 13.51
C ASN A 50 -1.14 -0.88 12.67
N VAL A 51 -1.20 -0.76 11.35
CA VAL A 51 -0.38 -1.54 10.43
C VAL A 51 0.16 -0.63 9.35
N LEU A 52 1.47 -0.70 9.14
CA LEU A 52 2.15 -0.09 8.00
C LEU A 52 2.49 -1.18 6.98
N VAL A 53 2.04 -1.00 5.74
CA VAL A 53 2.38 -1.86 4.61
C VAL A 53 3.50 -1.21 3.81
N ALA A 54 4.49 -2.01 3.42
CA ALA A 54 5.54 -1.62 2.50
C ALA A 54 5.60 -2.59 1.31
N VAL A 55 5.74 -2.03 0.12
CA VAL A 55 5.85 -2.79 -1.14
C VAL A 55 6.94 -2.19 -2.02
N GLY A 56 7.56 -3.02 -2.86
CA GLY A 56 8.72 -2.58 -3.62
C GLY A 56 9.20 -3.55 -4.69
N TYR A 57 10.49 -3.40 -5.04
CA TYR A 57 11.14 -4.07 -6.16
C TYR A 57 11.08 -5.60 -6.10
N ASP A 58 11.22 -6.17 -4.91
CA ASP A 58 11.25 -7.64 -4.74
C ASP A 58 9.90 -8.36 -4.87
N GLY A 59 8.83 -7.64 -5.22
CA GLY A 59 7.53 -8.27 -5.43
C GLY A 59 6.84 -8.75 -4.15
N THR A 60 7.33 -8.36 -2.96
CA THR A 60 6.77 -8.79 -1.68
C THR A 60 5.96 -7.69 -1.00
N VAL A 61 4.94 -8.11 -0.24
CA VAL A 61 4.16 -7.21 0.63
C VAL A 61 4.60 -7.45 2.06
N ARG A 62 5.12 -6.41 2.71
CA ARG A 62 5.62 -6.46 4.10
C ARG A 62 4.70 -5.68 5.02
N MET A 63 4.41 -6.24 6.19
CA MET A 63 3.49 -5.66 7.17
C MET A 63 4.20 -5.47 8.50
N TYR A 64 4.23 -4.23 8.95
CA TYR A 64 4.92 -3.80 10.15
C TYR A 64 3.95 -3.35 11.22
N ASP A 65 4.29 -3.69 12.46
CA ASP A 65 3.79 -3.01 13.63
C ASP A 65 4.61 -1.71 13.76
N PRO A 66 3.99 -0.54 13.54
CA PRO A 66 4.67 0.74 13.51
C PRO A 66 5.15 1.19 14.90
N PHE A 67 4.47 0.74 15.96
CA PHE A 67 4.79 1.11 17.34
C PHE A 67 5.96 0.29 17.87
N ASN A 68 5.97 -1.01 17.54
CA ASN A 68 7.04 -1.93 17.93
C ASN A 68 8.16 -2.03 16.89
N LYS A 69 8.04 -1.33 15.76
CA LYS A 69 8.99 -1.31 14.63
C LYS A 69 9.36 -2.72 14.14
N LYS A 70 8.36 -3.61 14.13
CA LYS A 70 8.58 -5.05 13.91
C LYS A 70 7.84 -5.52 12.66
N LEU A 71 8.56 -6.20 11.77
CA LEU A 71 7.94 -7.00 10.72
C LEU A 71 7.22 -8.18 11.37
N PHE A 72 5.90 -8.22 11.26
CA PHE A 72 5.11 -9.35 11.80
C PHE A 72 4.56 -10.24 10.70
N HIS A 73 4.48 -9.75 9.46
CA HIS A 73 4.04 -10.55 8.34
C HIS A 73 4.70 -10.13 7.03
N LYS A 74 4.94 -11.12 6.16
CA LYS A 74 5.46 -10.94 4.82
C LYS A 74 4.77 -11.90 3.86
N ILE A 75 4.18 -11.34 2.81
CA ILE A 75 3.61 -12.11 1.70
C ILE A 75 4.73 -12.27 0.68
N GLU A 76 5.39 -13.42 0.72
CA GLU A 76 6.39 -13.81 -0.27
C GLU A 76 5.71 -14.08 -1.62
N ASN A 77 6.36 -13.70 -2.71
CA ASN A 77 5.84 -13.88 -4.07
C ASN A 77 4.42 -13.32 -4.25
N ALA A 78 4.12 -12.17 -3.62
CA ALA A 78 2.83 -11.52 -3.79
C ALA A 78 2.61 -11.15 -5.26
N HIS A 79 3.66 -10.67 -5.92
CA HIS A 79 3.73 -10.43 -7.37
C HIS A 79 5.00 -11.04 -7.96
N ASN A 80 4.98 -11.26 -9.28
CA ASN A 80 6.15 -11.80 -10.01
C ASN A 80 7.14 -10.71 -10.44
N ASN A 81 6.83 -9.45 -10.17
CA ASN A 81 7.65 -8.29 -10.48
C ASN A 81 7.46 -7.21 -9.40
N SER A 82 8.16 -6.09 -9.54
CA SER A 82 8.04 -4.91 -8.68
C SER A 82 6.59 -4.54 -8.39
N ILE A 83 6.29 -4.27 -7.12
CA ILE A 83 5.02 -3.71 -6.70
C ILE A 83 5.21 -2.20 -6.57
N ASN A 84 4.48 -1.46 -7.40
CA ASN A 84 4.63 -0.01 -7.49
C ASN A 84 3.67 0.73 -6.56
N VAL A 85 2.56 0.10 -6.21
CA VAL A 85 1.52 0.73 -5.38
C VAL A 85 0.82 -0.30 -4.51
N ALA A 86 0.48 0.13 -3.29
CA ALA A 86 -0.45 -0.55 -2.40
C ALA A 86 -1.50 0.46 -1.92
N ARG A 87 -2.73 0.01 -1.70
CA ARG A 87 -3.81 0.85 -1.16
C ARG A 87 -4.78 0.02 -0.34
N TYR A 88 -5.08 0.48 0.87
CA TYR A 88 -6.20 -0.10 1.61
C TYR A 88 -7.51 0.44 1.04
N ILE A 89 -8.43 -0.49 0.73
CA ILE A 89 -9.80 -0.16 0.29
C ILE A 89 -10.83 -0.39 1.40
N SER A 90 -10.40 -0.97 2.52
CA SER A 90 -11.16 -1.19 3.76
C SER A 90 -10.17 -1.48 4.91
N ASP A 91 -10.65 -1.76 6.12
CA ASP A 91 -9.82 -2.05 7.30
C ASP A 91 -8.98 -3.34 7.19
N HIS A 92 -9.27 -4.18 6.20
CA HIS A 92 -8.60 -5.47 6.01
C HIS A 92 -8.34 -5.81 4.55
N LEU A 93 -8.76 -4.97 3.61
CA LEU A 93 -8.62 -5.25 2.18
C LEU A 93 -7.55 -4.35 1.59
N LEU A 94 -6.52 -4.96 1.02
CA LEU A 94 -5.39 -4.30 0.40
C LEU A 94 -5.36 -4.63 -1.09
N VAL A 95 -5.31 -3.61 -1.94
CA VAL A 95 -5.05 -3.76 -3.37
C VAL A 95 -3.60 -3.40 -3.65
N THR A 96 -2.90 -4.23 -4.39
CA THR A 96 -1.54 -3.97 -4.88
C THR A 96 -1.50 -3.98 -6.39
N GLY A 97 -0.63 -3.15 -6.97
CA GLY A 97 -0.39 -3.10 -8.41
C GLY A 97 1.08 -3.24 -8.74
N SER A 98 1.38 -4.02 -9.76
CA SER A 98 2.72 -4.46 -10.10
C SER A 98 3.01 -4.35 -11.60
N ASP A 99 4.31 -4.29 -11.92
CA ASP A 99 4.83 -4.43 -13.28
C ASP A 99 4.68 -5.86 -13.85
N ASP A 100 4.08 -6.79 -13.12
CA ASP A 100 3.64 -8.08 -13.65
C ASP A 100 2.30 -8.00 -14.42
N GLU A 101 1.85 -6.79 -14.72
CA GLU A 101 0.61 -6.46 -15.44
C GLU A 101 -0.68 -6.88 -14.70
N THR A 102 -0.57 -7.16 -13.40
CA THR A 102 -1.71 -7.52 -12.56
C THR A 102 -1.94 -6.55 -11.41
N LEU A 103 -3.22 -6.45 -11.00
CA LEU A 103 -3.57 -5.99 -9.66
C LEU A 103 -3.98 -7.20 -8.83
N LYS A 104 -3.63 -7.21 -7.55
CA LYS A 104 -4.04 -8.27 -6.62
C LYS A 104 -4.75 -7.68 -5.42
N LEU A 105 -5.77 -8.40 -4.96
CA LEU A 105 -6.52 -8.09 -3.76
C LEU A 105 -6.16 -9.10 -2.66
N PHE A 106 -5.80 -8.59 -1.50
CA PHE A 106 -5.44 -9.36 -0.31
C PHE A 106 -6.39 -9.05 0.84
N ASP A 107 -6.70 -10.07 1.63
CA ASP A 107 -7.22 -9.88 2.99
C ASP A 107 -6.03 -9.89 3.96
N THR A 108 -5.75 -8.75 4.57
CA THR A 108 -4.61 -8.61 5.48
C THR A 108 -4.78 -9.34 6.82
N ARG A 109 -5.99 -9.86 7.11
CA ARG A 109 -6.22 -10.79 8.23
C ARG A 109 -5.79 -12.21 7.88
N PHE A 110 -5.82 -12.55 6.60
CA PHE A 110 -5.39 -13.84 6.04
C PHE A 110 -4.35 -13.63 4.93
N PRO A 111 -3.20 -13.02 5.29
CA PRO A 111 -2.25 -12.49 4.31
C PRO A 111 -1.55 -13.57 3.47
N SER A 112 -1.67 -14.86 3.82
CA SER A 112 -1.17 -15.96 3.00
C SER A 112 -1.97 -16.22 1.72
N ARG A 113 -3.09 -15.50 1.49
CA ARG A 113 -3.97 -15.76 0.36
C ARG A 113 -4.29 -14.48 -0.42
N CYS A 114 -3.92 -14.49 -1.70
CA CYS A 114 -4.51 -13.59 -2.68
C CYS A 114 -5.98 -13.97 -2.88
N LEU A 115 -6.89 -13.02 -2.66
CA LEU A 115 -8.33 -13.21 -2.85
C LEU A 115 -8.68 -13.21 -4.33
N THR A 116 -8.08 -12.30 -5.10
CA THR A 116 -8.40 -12.09 -6.52
C THR A 116 -7.21 -11.47 -7.22
N THR A 117 -6.93 -11.94 -8.44
CA THR A 117 -5.99 -11.31 -9.36
C THR A 117 -6.77 -10.71 -10.53
N PHE A 118 -6.58 -9.43 -10.78
CA PHE A 118 -7.15 -8.71 -11.91
C PHE A 118 -6.12 -8.66 -13.02
N HIS A 119 -6.48 -9.19 -14.18
CA HIS A 119 -5.70 -9.18 -15.41
C HIS A 119 -6.27 -8.15 -16.38
N GLY A 120 -5.43 -7.61 -17.27
CA GLY A 120 -5.87 -6.66 -18.30
C GLY A 120 -5.20 -5.29 -18.24
N HIS A 121 -4.24 -5.09 -17.32
CA HIS A 121 -3.38 -3.90 -17.29
C HIS A 121 -2.16 -4.03 -18.20
N ARG A 122 -2.22 -4.95 -19.17
CA ARG A 122 -1.21 -5.10 -20.21
C ARG A 122 -1.24 -3.88 -21.11
N TRP A 123 -0.14 -3.16 -21.17
CA TRP A 123 0.02 -2.10 -22.16
C TRP A 123 0.02 -2.74 -23.54
N VAL A 124 -0.97 -2.42 -24.37
CA VAL A 124 -1.00 -2.85 -25.77
C VAL A 124 -0.52 -1.65 -26.58
N GLY A 125 0.72 -1.74 -27.07
CA GLY A 125 1.31 -0.78 -28.00
C GLY A 125 0.81 -0.98 -29.43
#